data_AF-A0A6G1D8Q6-F1
#
_entry.id   AF-A0A6G1D8Q6-F1
#
_cell.length_a   1.000
_cell.length_b   1.000
_cell.length_c   1.000
_cell.angle_alpha   90.00
_cell.angle_beta   90.00
_cell.angle_gamma   90.00
#
_symmetry.space_group_name_H-M   'P 1'
#
loop_
_entity.id
_entity.type
_entity.pdbx_description
1 polymer ?
#
loop_
_entity_poly.entity_id
_entity_poly.type
_entity_poly.pdbx_seq_one_letter_code
_entity_poly.pdbx_strand_id
1 'polypeptide(L)' 'MITICVAEAHVHRILVDGGGSTDILFASAFSQLHIPRSRLTKAWRLLKGFSGDLVEALGQIELPVRFERGP' A
#
# COMPACT_ATOMS: atom_id res chain seq x y z
N MET A 1 19.02 3.73 -3.24
CA MET A 1 17.69 3.84 -2.59
C MET A 1 16.63 3.60 -3.65
N ILE A 2 15.55 2.87 -3.34
CA ILE A 2 14.42 2.72 -4.28
C ILE A 2 13.40 3.79 -3.90
N THR A 3 12.93 4.55 -4.90
CA THR A 3 11.75 5.40 -4.77
C THR A 3 10.63 4.75 -5.56
N ILE A 4 9.41 4.80 -5.06
CA ILE A 4 8.25 4.32 -5.80
C ILE A 4 7.31 5.49 -5.99
N CYS A 5 6.89 5.72 -7.24
CA CYS A 5 5.80 6.64 -7.55
C CYS A 5 4.49 5.85 -7.56
N VAL A 6 3.58 6.19 -6.64
CA VAL A 6 2.26 5.57 -6.49
C VAL A 6 1.22 6.64 -6.80
N ALA A 7 0.42 6.44 -7.86
CA ALA A 7 -0.60 7.42 -8.26
C ALA A 7 -0.04 8.86 -8.35
N GLU A 8 1.13 9.00 -8.98
CA GLU A 8 1.84 10.29 -9.17
C GLU A 8 2.46 10.90 -7.89
N ALA A 9 2.39 10.21 -6.75
CA ALA A 9 3.04 10.62 -5.51
C ALA A 9 4.31 9.80 -5.22
N HIS A 10 5.39 10.47 -4.86
CA HIS A 10 6.64 9.81 -4.46
C HIS A 10 6.55 9.25 -3.02
N VAL A 11 6.71 7.95 -2.90
CA VAL A 11 6.74 7.20 -1.64
C VAL A 11 8.19 6.82 -1.33
N HIS A 12 8.66 7.23 -0.15
CA HIS A 12 10.07 7.10 0.26
C HIS A 12 10.30 6.03 1.34
N ARG A 13 9.24 5.69 2.10
CA ARG A 13 9.29 4.63 3.13
C ARG A 13 8.65 3.38 2.57
N ILE A 14 9.48 2.52 1.99
CA ILE A 14 9.05 1.28 1.34
C ILE A 14 9.69 0.11 2.08
N LEU A 15 8.87 -0.87 2.46
CA LEU A 15 9.32 -2.17 2.93
C LEU A 15 9.20 -3.16 1.78
N VAL A 16 10.31 -3.76 1.39
CA VAL A 16 10.32 -4.84 0.39
C VAL A 16 10.37 -6.17 1.15
N ASP A 17 9.26 -6.89 1.14
CA ASP A 17 9.14 -8.21 1.75
C ASP A 17 9.11 -9.29 0.66
N GLY A 18 10.16 -10.11 0.57
CA GLY A 18 10.25 -11.21 -0.38
C GLY A 18 9.41 -12.44 -0.01
N GLY A 19 8.82 -12.48 1.19
CA GLY A 19 7.94 -13.55 1.65
C GLY A 19 6.44 -13.23 1.52
N GLY A 20 6.09 -12.00 1.14
CA GLY A 20 4.71 -11.53 1.03
C GLY A 20 4.04 -11.88 -0.30
N SER A 21 2.75 -12.20 -0.28
CA SER A 21 1.92 -12.42 -1.49
C SER A 21 1.00 -11.23 -1.80
N THR A 22 1.17 -10.11 -1.11
CA THR A 22 0.23 -8.97 -1.19
C THR A 22 0.94 -7.66 -0.89
N ASP A 23 0.64 -6.63 -1.67
CA ASP A 23 1.08 -5.26 -1.43
C ASP A 23 0.16 -4.57 -0.41
N ILE A 24 0.74 -3.90 0.59
CA ILE A 24 -0.01 -3.22 1.66
C ILE A 24 0.36 -1.73 1.66
N LEU A 25 -0.67 -0.88 1.60
CA LEU A 25 -0.55 0.56 1.80
C LEU A 25 -1.20 0.95 3.14
N PHE A 26 -0.42 1.58 4.02
CA PHE A 26 -0.97 2.06 5.30
C PHE A 26 -2.03 3.14 5.07
N ALA A 27 -3.07 3.15 5.92
CA ALA A 27 -4.16 4.13 5.84
C ALA A 27 -3.68 5.60 5.88
N SER A 28 -2.61 5.88 6.63
CA SER A 28 -1.99 7.21 6.70
C SER A 28 -1.28 7.61 5.42
N ALA A 29 -0.65 6.66 4.71
CA ALA A 29 -0.05 6.88 3.40
C ALA A 29 -1.13 7.08 2.33
N PHE A 30 -2.18 6.24 2.34
CA PHE A 30 -3.33 6.41 1.44
C PHE A 30 -3.98 7.80 1.58
N SER A 31 -4.11 8.29 2.82
CA SER A 31 -4.68 9.63 3.07
C SER A 31 -3.83 10.75 2.46
N GLN A 32 -2.51 10.59 2.37
CA GLN A 32 -1.59 11.54 1.75
C GLN A 32 -1.61 11.49 0.21
N LEU A 33 -2.15 10.43 -0.39
CA LEU A 33 -2.39 10.38 -1.84
C LEU A 33 -3.57 11.25 -2.28
N HIS A 34 -4.37 11.77 -1.33
CA HIS A 34 -5.57 12.57 -1.59
C HIS A 34 -6.61 11.86 -2.49
N ILE A 35 -6.59 10.52 -2.49
CA ILE A 35 -7.56 9.71 -3.22
C ILE A 35 -8.84 9.57 -2.37
N PRO A 36 -10.04 9.81 -2.93
CA PRO A 36 -11.28 9.61 -2.20
C PRO A 36 -11.46 8.17 -1.72
N ARG A 37 -11.84 7.99 -0.45
CA ARG A 37 -12.14 6.66 0.13
C ARG A 37 -13.25 5.91 -0.61
N SER A 38 -14.12 6.62 -1.32
CA SER A 38 -15.16 6.02 -2.18
C SER A 38 -14.60 5.19 -3.34
N ARG A 39 -13.31 5.33 -3.68
CA ARG A 39 -12.64 4.48 -4.67
C ARG A 39 -12.17 3.13 -4.10
N LEU A 40 -12.20 2.96 -2.77
CA LEU A 40 -11.90 1.68 -2.15
C LEU A 40 -13.03 0.70 -2.43
N THR A 41 -12.68 -0.51 -2.84
CA THR A 41 -13.62 -1.64 -2.90
C THR A 41 -13.42 -2.54 -1.68
N LYS A 42 -14.37 -3.44 -1.45
CA LYS A 42 -14.30 -4.38 -0.32
C LYS A 42 -13.04 -5.26 -0.44
N ALA A 43 -12.22 -5.29 0.61
CA ALA A 43 -11.12 -6.25 0.71
C ALA A 43 -11.70 -7.66 0.90
N TRP A 44 -11.20 -8.62 0.13
CA TRP A 44 -11.70 -10.00 0.13
C TRP A 44 -11.03 -10.89 1.18
N ARG A 45 -9.90 -10.45 1.76
CA ARG A 45 -9.09 -11.25 2.69
C ARG A 45 -8.63 -10.43 3.88
N LEU A 46 -8.68 -11.04 5.07
CA LEU A 46 -8.01 -10.52 6.26
C LEU A 46 -6.50 -10.64 6.12
N LEU A 47 -5.77 -9.64 6.58
CA LEU A 47 -4.31 -9.66 6.62
C LEU A 47 -3.86 -10.27 7.95
N LYS A 48 -2.89 -11.18 7.91
CA LYS A 48 -2.29 -11.74 9.13
C LYS A 48 -1.03 -10.96 9.47
N GLY A 49 -1.02 -10.29 10.61
CA GLY A 49 0.13 -9.53 11.11
C GLY A 49 1.24 -10.43 11.66
N PHE A 50 2.40 -9.84 11.93
CA PHE A 50 3.55 -10.55 12.49
C PHE A 50 3.30 -11.13 13.89
N SER A 51 2.43 -10.51 14.69
CA SER A 51 1.96 -11.03 15.98
C SER A 51 0.99 -12.21 15.84
N GLY A 52 0.55 -12.53 14.62
CA GLY A 52 -0.48 -13.53 14.34
C GLY A 52 -1.90 -12.96 14.31
N ASP A 53 -2.08 -11.68 14.66
CA ASP A 53 -3.38 -11.01 14.66
C ASP A 53 -3.96 -10.90 13.25
N LEU A 54 -5.29 -10.97 13.16
CA LEU A 54 -6.02 -10.72 11.92
C LEU A 54 -6.43 -9.25 11.87
N VAL A 55 -6.08 -8.59 10.77
CA VAL A 55 -6.38 -7.18 10.52
C VAL A 55 -7.29 -7.08 9.31
N GLU A 56 -8.42 -6.40 9.49
CA GLU A 56 -9.30 -6.03 8.39
C GLU A 56 -8.77 -4.78 7.69
N ALA A 57 -8.55 -4.87 6.38
CA ALA A 57 -8.14 -3.72 5.58
C ALA A 57 -9.34 -2.79 5.36
N LEU A 58 -9.07 -1.47 5.29
CA LEU A 58 -10.11 -0.47 4.94
C LEU A 58 -10.77 -0.75 3.59
N GLY A 59 -10.06 -1.43 2.70
CA GLY A 59 -10.51 -1.81 1.38
C GLY A 59 -9.31 -2.17 0.50
N GLN A 60 -9.58 -2.35 -0.79
CA GLN A 60 -8.58 -2.58 -1.81
C GLN A 60 -8.76 -1.60 -2.97
N ILE A 61 -7.66 -1.28 -3.64
CA ILE A 61 -7.63 -0.38 -4.78
C ILE A 61 -6.47 -0.76 -5.70
N GLU A 62 -6.69 -0.66 -7.01
CA GLU A 62 -5.62 -0.73 -8.00
C GLU A 62 -5.05 0.67 -8.24
N LEU A 63 -3.73 0.82 -8.11
CA LEU A 63 -3.02 2.08 -8.29
C LEU A 63 -1.89 1.89 -9.30
N PRO A 64 -1.63 2.87 -10.18
CA PRO A 64 -0.45 2.84 -11.02
C PRO A 64 0.81 3.02 -10.17
N VAL A 65 1.80 2.16 -10.40
CA VAL A 65 3.06 2.13 -9.65
C VAL A 65 4.23 2.20 -10.62
N ARG A 66 5.24 3.02 -10.32
CA ARG A 66 6.52 3.06 -11.05
C ARG A 66 7.68 2.99 -10.08
N PHE A 67 8.64 2.11 -10.37
CA PHE A 67 9.90 2.04 -9.63
C PHE A 67 10.89 3.03 -10.22
N GLU A 68 11.49 3.83 -9.36
CA GLU A 68 12.44 4.86 -9.72
C GLU A 68 13.75 4.66 -8.94
N ARG A 69 14.85 5.05 -9.57
CA ARG A 69 16.13 5.13 -8.88
C ARG A 69 16.08 6.37 -7.99
N GLY A 70 16.19 6.19 -6.68
CA GLY A 70 16.32 7.33 -5.77
C GLY A 70 17.59 8.13 -6.07
N PRO A 71 17.66 9.40 -5.61
CA PRO A 71 18.86 10.22 -5.72
C PRO A 71 20.09 9.57 -5.09
#